data_AF-A0A742HXV3-F1
#
_entry.id   AF-A0A742HXV3-F1
#
_cell.length_a   1.000
_cell.length_b   1.000
_cell.length_c   1.000
_cell.angle_alpha   90.00
_cell.angle_beta   90.00
_cell.angle_gamma   90.00
#
_symmetry.space_group_name_H-M   'P 1'
#
loop_
_entity.id
_entity.type
_entity.pdbx_description
1 polymer ?
#
loop_
_entity_poly.entity_id
_entity_poly.type
_entity_poly.pdbx_seq_one_letter_code
_entity_poly.pdbx_strand_id
1 'polypeptide(L)'
;MKNKLLFMMLTKLGAPGIATATNYDLARSEYNFAVNELSKSSFNQAAIIGQVGTDNSARVRQEGSKLLSVISQEGGNNRAKVDQAGNYNFAYIEQTGNANDASISQSAYGNSAAIIQKGSGNKANITQYGTQKTAVVVQKQSQMAIRVTQR
;
A
#
# COMPACT_ATOMS: atom_id res chain seq x y z
N MET A 1 32.23 -11.92 -13.31
CA MET A 1 31.38 -11.44 -14.43
C MET A 1 30.07 -10.92 -13.83
N LYS A 2 29.84 -9.61 -13.88
CA LYS A 2 28.62 -9.00 -13.33
C LYS A 2 27.48 -9.21 -14.34
N ASN A 3 26.65 -10.22 -14.12
CA ASN A 3 25.44 -10.44 -14.92
C ASN A 3 24.45 -9.30 -14.62
N LYS A 4 24.45 -8.29 -15.48
CA LYS A 4 23.35 -7.34 -15.60
C LYS A 4 22.18 -8.08 -16.23
N LEU A 5 21.36 -8.74 -15.40
CA LEU A 5 20.06 -9.24 -15.85
C LEU A 5 19.11 -8.05 -15.96
N LEU A 6 18.64 -7.87 -17.19
CA LEU A 6 17.71 -6.85 -17.63
C LEU A 6 16.37 -7.08 -16.91
N PHE A 7 16.02 -6.20 -15.97
CA PHE A 7 14.77 -6.25 -15.22
C PHE A 7 13.63 -5.81 -16.14
N MET A 8 12.84 -6.76 -16.64
CA MET A 8 11.67 -6.46 -17.46
C MET A 8 10.46 -6.32 -16.54
N MET A 9 10.29 -5.12 -15.96
CA MET A 9 9.07 -4.75 -15.23
C MET A 9 7.93 -4.51 -16.22
N LEU A 10 6.82 -5.23 -16.08
CA LEU A 10 5.58 -4.93 -16.80
C LEU A 10 4.75 -3.93 -15.98
N THR A 11 5.20 -2.67 -15.91
CA THR A 11 4.37 -1.58 -15.40
C THR A 11 3.35 -1.20 -16.48
N LYS A 12 2.06 -1.52 -16.27
CA LYS A 12 1.01 -0.92 -17.11
C LYS A 12 0.85 0.56 -16.74
N LEU A 13 1.65 1.40 -17.38
CA LEU A 13 1.56 2.86 -17.36
C LEU A 13 0.36 3.28 -18.23
N GLY A 14 -0.87 3.12 -17.72
CA GLY A 14 -2.10 3.31 -18.53
C GLY A 14 -3.13 4.28 -17.98
N ALA A 15 -3.03 4.73 -16.72
CA ALA A 15 -4.00 5.64 -16.11
C ALA A 15 -3.35 6.44 -14.97
N PRO A 16 -3.81 7.66 -14.65
CA PRO A 16 -3.29 8.43 -13.53
C PRO A 16 -3.40 7.65 -12.21
N GLY A 17 -2.29 7.58 -11.46
CA GLY A 17 -2.26 7.25 -10.03
C GLY A 17 -2.50 5.80 -9.61
N ILE A 18 -2.35 4.79 -10.48
CA ILE A 18 -2.48 3.38 -10.08
C ILE A 18 -1.10 2.72 -9.95
N ALA A 19 -0.82 2.05 -8.83
CA ALA A 19 0.33 1.16 -8.65
C ALA A 19 -0.15 -0.23 -8.19
N THR A 20 0.42 -1.29 -8.76
CA THR A 20 0.03 -2.68 -8.46
C THR A 20 1.25 -3.58 -8.41
N ALA A 21 1.30 -4.50 -7.44
CA ALA A 21 2.30 -5.57 -7.35
C ALA A 21 1.60 -6.91 -6.99
N THR A 22 1.78 -7.95 -7.82
CA THR A 22 1.13 -9.28 -7.68
C THR A 22 2.08 -10.41 -8.14
N ASN A 23 2.43 -11.38 -7.27
CA ASN A 23 3.11 -12.71 -7.51
C ASN A 23 4.46 -12.72 -8.30
N TYR A 24 5.20 -13.85 -8.44
CA TYR A 24 6.40 -14.38 -7.70
C TYR A 24 7.71 -14.23 -8.54
N ASP A 25 8.90 -13.90 -7.98
CA ASP A 25 10.04 -14.73 -7.50
C ASP A 25 10.92 -15.45 -8.56
N LEU A 26 12.22 -15.11 -8.61
CA LEU A 26 13.31 -15.94 -9.17
C LEU A 26 14.47 -16.06 -8.16
N ALA A 27 14.34 -16.98 -7.22
CA ALA A 27 15.43 -17.68 -6.52
C ALA A 27 16.24 -16.93 -5.45
N ARG A 28 15.88 -15.72 -5.03
CA ARG A 28 16.26 -15.12 -3.73
C ARG A 28 15.17 -14.15 -3.30
N SER A 29 15.11 -13.87 -2.00
CA SER A 29 14.30 -12.82 -1.35
C SER A 29 14.51 -11.45 -2.01
N GLU A 30 13.91 -11.22 -3.17
CA GLU A 30 14.02 -9.98 -3.93
C GLU A 30 12.80 -9.10 -3.65
N TYR A 31 13.10 -7.84 -3.41
CA TYR A 31 12.17 -6.80 -3.03
C TYR A 31 11.33 -6.41 -4.26
N ASN A 32 10.04 -6.75 -4.28
CA ASN A 32 9.14 -6.27 -5.32
C ASN A 32 8.82 -4.79 -5.06
N PHE A 33 9.60 -3.89 -5.65
CA PHE A 33 9.41 -2.46 -5.54
C PHE A 33 8.58 -1.94 -6.71
N ALA A 34 7.34 -1.55 -6.48
CA ALA A 34 6.56 -0.79 -7.44
C ALA A 34 6.50 0.67 -6.99
N VAL A 35 7.09 1.57 -7.79
CA VAL A 35 6.97 3.01 -7.60
C VAL A 35 6.21 3.61 -8.77
N ASN A 36 5.15 4.36 -8.45
CA ASN A 36 4.52 5.24 -9.42
C ASN A 36 4.88 6.69 -9.09
N GLU A 37 5.93 7.21 -9.72
CA GLU A 37 6.35 8.62 -9.67
C GLU A 37 5.65 9.39 -10.81
N LEU A 38 4.45 9.93 -10.57
CA LEU A 38 3.82 10.89 -11.50
C LEU A 38 4.32 12.30 -11.19
N SER A 39 5.61 12.56 -11.48
CA SER A 39 6.33 13.78 -11.09
C SER A 39 6.06 15.00 -11.99
N LYS A 40 4.80 15.33 -12.28
CA LYS A 40 4.49 16.73 -12.61
C LYS A 40 4.40 17.49 -11.29
N SER A 41 5.14 18.59 -11.16
CA SER A 41 5.17 19.45 -9.96
C SER A 41 3.77 19.86 -9.45
N SER A 42 2.76 19.85 -10.34
CA SER A 42 1.35 20.12 -10.02
C SER A 42 0.61 18.95 -9.34
N PHE A 43 1.06 17.70 -9.46
CA PHE A 43 0.36 16.52 -8.92
C PHE A 43 1.04 15.90 -7.71
N ASN A 44 2.38 15.86 -7.59
CA ASN A 44 3.10 15.30 -6.43
C ASN A 44 2.46 14.02 -5.85
N GLN A 45 2.09 13.06 -6.69
CA GLN A 45 1.54 11.78 -6.27
C GLN A 45 2.66 10.74 -6.24
N ALA A 46 2.77 10.01 -5.14
CA ALA A 46 3.72 8.91 -4.99
C ALA A 46 3.05 7.69 -4.36
N ALA A 47 3.20 6.56 -5.03
CA ALA A 47 2.81 5.25 -4.52
C ALA A 47 4.04 4.36 -4.46
N ILE A 48 4.37 3.88 -3.27
CA ILE A 48 5.50 3.01 -3.00
C ILE A 48 4.96 1.68 -2.47
N ILE A 49 5.32 0.59 -3.11
CA ILE A 49 4.98 -0.77 -2.67
C ILE A 49 6.28 -1.56 -2.58
N GLY A 50 6.58 -2.10 -1.40
CA GLY A 50 7.65 -3.07 -1.18
C GLY A 50 7.06 -4.39 -0.69
N GLN A 51 7.40 -5.50 -1.34
CA GLN A 51 7.00 -6.83 -0.89
C GLN A 51 8.21 -7.75 -0.76
N VAL A 52 8.22 -8.53 0.31
CA VAL A 52 9.22 -9.56 0.61
C VAL A 52 8.46 -10.85 0.95
N GLY A 53 8.82 -11.95 0.29
CA GLY A 53 8.16 -13.24 0.46
C GLY A 53 7.25 -13.60 -0.71
N THR A 54 6.16 -14.29 -0.43
CA THR A 54 5.46 -15.15 -1.39
C THR A 54 3.98 -14.78 -1.50
N ASP A 55 3.39 -14.76 -2.71
CA ASP A 55 1.95 -14.48 -2.92
C ASP A 55 1.42 -13.16 -2.31
N ASN A 56 2.29 -12.17 -2.08
CA ASN A 56 1.83 -10.87 -1.60
C ASN A 56 1.19 -10.08 -2.75
N SER A 57 0.08 -9.41 -2.44
CA SER A 57 -0.65 -8.56 -3.40
C SER A 57 -0.89 -7.18 -2.81
N ALA A 58 -0.47 -6.16 -3.54
CA ALA A 58 -0.64 -4.77 -3.16
C ALA A 58 -1.21 -3.94 -4.31
N ARG A 59 -2.15 -3.05 -3.99
CA ARG A 59 -2.74 -2.11 -4.94
C ARG A 59 -2.88 -0.74 -4.30
N VAL A 60 -2.41 0.28 -5.00
CA VAL A 60 -2.61 1.69 -4.67
C VAL A 60 -3.38 2.35 -5.81
N ARG A 61 -4.37 3.16 -5.47
CA ARG A 61 -5.07 4.09 -6.37
C ARG A 61 -5.06 5.48 -5.75
N GLN A 62 -4.62 6.46 -6.52
CA GLN A 62 -4.46 7.86 -6.12
C GLN A 62 -5.13 8.78 -7.14
N GLU A 63 -6.12 9.54 -6.70
CA GLU A 63 -6.89 10.45 -7.52
C GLU A 63 -6.87 11.86 -6.92
N GLY A 64 -6.12 12.79 -7.52
CA GLY A 64 -5.99 14.17 -7.02
C GLY A 64 -4.54 14.64 -6.98
N SER A 65 -4.13 15.37 -5.93
CA SER A 65 -2.76 15.91 -5.83
C SER A 65 -2.17 15.76 -4.42
N LYS A 66 -0.84 15.66 -4.32
CA LYS A 66 -0.10 15.54 -3.06
C LYS A 66 -0.57 14.33 -2.24
N LEU A 67 -0.71 13.20 -2.93
CA LEU A 67 -1.12 11.93 -2.33
C LEU A 67 0.12 11.07 -2.13
N LEU A 68 0.33 10.58 -0.93
CA LEU A 68 1.42 9.66 -0.61
C LEU A 68 0.85 8.36 -0.03
N SER A 69 1.27 7.25 -0.62
CA SER A 69 0.91 5.91 -0.18
C SER A 69 2.15 5.05 -0.10
N VAL A 70 2.32 4.36 1.03
CA VAL A 70 3.39 3.38 1.24
C VAL A 70 2.77 2.07 1.71
N ILE A 71 3.10 0.98 1.02
CA ILE A 71 2.74 -0.38 1.38
C ILE A 71 4.02 -1.19 1.56
N SER A 72 4.18 -1.84 2.71
CA SER A 72 5.24 -2.80 3.00
C SER A 72 4.62 -4.13 3.42
N GLN A 73 4.95 -5.21 2.72
CA GLN A 73 4.46 -6.56 3.03
C GLN A 73 5.63 -7.52 3.18
N GLU A 74 5.73 -8.18 4.33
CA GLU A 74 6.71 -9.20 4.62
C GLU A 74 6.02 -10.51 5.03
N GLY A 75 6.34 -11.60 4.33
CA GLY A 75 5.76 -12.92 4.56
C GLY A 75 4.92 -13.39 3.38
N GLY A 76 3.86 -14.15 3.65
CA GLY A 76 3.09 -14.88 2.65
C GLY A 76 1.63 -14.47 2.53
N ASN A 77 1.08 -14.42 1.32
CA ASN A 77 -0.36 -14.23 1.08
C ASN A 77 -0.97 -12.95 1.69
N ASN A 78 -0.17 -11.90 1.94
CA ASN A 78 -0.69 -10.65 2.47
C ASN A 78 -1.36 -9.83 1.37
N ARG A 79 -2.46 -9.14 1.71
CA ARG A 79 -3.22 -8.28 0.80
C ARG A 79 -3.31 -6.87 1.37
N ALA A 80 -2.90 -5.90 0.56
CA ALA A 80 -2.93 -4.49 0.90
C ALA A 80 -3.61 -3.67 -0.20
N LYS A 81 -4.56 -2.82 0.19
CA LYS A 81 -5.23 -1.89 -0.73
C LYS A 81 -5.27 -0.48 -0.15
N VAL A 82 -4.72 0.47 -0.89
CA VAL A 82 -4.86 1.90 -0.62
C VAL A 82 -5.67 2.55 -1.72
N ASP A 83 -6.68 3.32 -1.31
CA ASP A 83 -7.49 4.16 -2.18
C ASP A 83 -7.54 5.58 -1.60
N GLN A 84 -6.93 6.54 -2.30
CA GLN A 84 -6.86 7.93 -1.89
C GLN A 84 -7.46 8.82 -2.98
N ALA A 85 -8.44 9.62 -2.58
CA ALA A 85 -9.04 10.66 -3.41
C ALA A 85 -8.95 12.03 -2.72
N GLY A 86 -8.70 13.09 -3.49
CA GLY A 86 -8.59 14.46 -2.99
C GLY A 86 -7.15 14.95 -2.87
N ASN A 87 -6.82 15.70 -1.81
CA ASN A 87 -5.52 16.37 -1.71
C ASN A 87 -4.84 16.17 -0.36
N TYR A 88 -3.51 16.09 -0.34
CA TYR A 88 -2.71 16.01 0.91
C TYR A 88 -3.05 14.82 1.81
N ASN A 89 -3.43 13.67 1.23
CA ASN A 89 -3.69 12.46 2.01
C ASN A 89 -2.45 11.57 2.09
N PHE A 90 -2.25 10.97 3.26
CA PHE A 90 -1.18 10.03 3.57
C PHE A 90 -1.74 8.68 4.02
N ALA A 91 -1.28 7.59 3.41
CA ALA A 91 -1.66 6.23 3.74
C ALA A 91 -0.41 5.36 3.93
N TYR A 92 -0.37 4.62 5.05
CA TYR A 92 0.69 3.67 5.36
C TYR A 92 0.11 2.30 5.73
N ILE A 93 0.56 1.25 5.05
CA ILE A 93 0.22 -0.14 5.39
C ILE A 93 1.51 -0.93 5.60
N GLU A 94 1.64 -1.58 6.75
CA GLU A 94 2.69 -2.54 7.05
C GLU A 94 2.06 -3.86 7.48
N GLN A 95 2.44 -4.95 6.81
CA GLN A 95 1.97 -6.30 7.12
C GLN A 95 3.17 -7.24 7.27
N THR A 96 3.36 -7.80 8.45
CA THR A 96 4.38 -8.81 8.74
C THR A 96 3.72 -10.10 9.20
N GLY A 97 3.91 -11.18 8.45
CA GLY A 97 3.33 -12.50 8.72
C GLY A 97 2.53 -13.02 7.53
N ASN A 98 1.46 -13.77 7.79
CA ASN A 98 0.75 -14.50 6.73
C ASN A 98 -0.74 -14.17 6.65
N ALA A 99 -1.28 -14.11 5.44
CA ALA A 99 -2.72 -13.96 5.19
C ALA A 99 -3.37 -12.76 5.90
N ASN A 100 -2.62 -11.66 6.05
CA ASN A 100 -3.16 -10.41 6.56
C ASN A 100 -3.87 -9.63 5.45
N ASP A 101 -4.94 -8.92 5.77
CA ASP A 101 -5.74 -8.09 4.87
C ASP A 101 -5.89 -6.68 5.44
N ALA A 102 -5.37 -5.69 4.72
CA ALA A 102 -5.37 -4.29 5.11
C ALA A 102 -5.95 -3.41 4.01
N SER A 103 -6.87 -2.53 4.38
CA SER A 103 -7.43 -1.53 3.46
C SER A 103 -7.53 -0.14 4.08
N ILE A 104 -7.02 0.86 3.36
CA ILE A 104 -7.18 2.28 3.68
C ILE A 104 -7.96 2.94 2.55
N SER A 105 -9.02 3.66 2.90
CA SER A 105 -9.80 4.51 2.01
C SER A 105 -9.88 5.93 2.57
N GLN A 106 -9.32 6.90 1.87
CA GLN A 106 -9.31 8.30 2.26
C GLN A 106 -9.93 9.16 1.16
N SER A 107 -10.88 10.01 1.53
CA SER A 107 -11.42 11.05 0.65
C SER A 107 -11.17 12.45 1.22
N ALA A 108 -11.32 13.49 0.42
CA ALA A 108 -11.17 14.90 0.83
C ALA A 108 -9.70 15.30 1.13
N TYR A 109 -9.48 16.11 2.18
CA TYR A 109 -8.24 16.87 2.37
C TYR A 109 -7.52 16.53 3.68
N GLY A 110 -6.20 16.26 3.60
CA GLY A 110 -5.32 16.26 4.76
C GLY A 110 -5.45 15.05 5.68
N ASN A 111 -5.97 13.92 5.18
CA ASN A 111 -6.17 12.73 6.00
C ASN A 111 -4.90 11.89 6.14
N SER A 112 -4.68 11.33 7.32
CA SER A 112 -3.56 10.44 7.63
C SER A 112 -4.08 9.12 8.20
N ALA A 113 -3.66 8.00 7.62
CA ALA A 113 -4.07 6.68 8.05
C ALA A 113 -2.87 5.71 8.06
N ALA A 114 -2.75 4.93 9.14
CA ALA A 114 -1.75 3.89 9.26
C ALA A 114 -2.37 2.58 9.74
N ILE A 115 -2.05 1.48 9.07
CA ILE A 115 -2.37 0.11 9.47
C ILE A 115 -1.07 -0.66 9.66
N ILE A 116 -0.88 -1.25 10.83
CA ILE A 116 0.25 -2.12 11.15
C ILE A 116 -0.31 -3.46 11.62
N GLN A 117 -0.04 -4.54 10.87
CA GLN A 117 -0.49 -5.89 11.18
C GLN A 117 0.71 -6.82 11.36
N LYS A 118 0.80 -7.45 12.53
CA LYS A 118 1.77 -8.48 12.86
C LYS A 118 1.04 -9.74 13.30
N GLY A 119 1.45 -10.89 12.76
CA GLY A 119 0.82 -12.17 13.00
C GLY A 119 0.11 -12.69 11.75
N SER A 120 -0.88 -13.56 11.92
CA SER A 120 -1.58 -14.17 10.80
C SER A 120 -3.09 -13.93 10.81
N GLY A 121 -3.68 -13.77 9.63
CA GLY A 121 -5.14 -13.68 9.49
C GLY A 121 -5.76 -12.39 10.04
N ASN A 122 -4.97 -11.32 10.18
CA ASN A 122 -5.49 -10.04 10.65
C ASN A 122 -6.25 -9.30 9.55
N LYS A 123 -7.32 -8.61 9.95
CA LYS A 123 -8.14 -7.78 9.06
C LYS A 123 -8.24 -6.36 9.63
N ALA A 124 -7.83 -5.38 8.84
CA ALA A 124 -7.90 -3.98 9.22
C ALA A 124 -8.49 -3.14 8.09
N ASN A 125 -9.46 -2.29 8.42
CA ASN A 125 -10.03 -1.33 7.50
C ASN A 125 -10.08 0.06 8.13
N ILE A 126 -9.51 1.06 7.48
CA ILE A 126 -9.66 2.47 7.83
C ILE A 126 -10.40 3.18 6.70
N THR A 127 -11.48 3.88 7.05
CA THR A 127 -12.21 4.75 6.13
C THR A 127 -12.33 6.17 6.72
N GLN A 128 -11.91 7.19 5.98
CA GLN A 128 -11.95 8.60 6.40
C GLN A 128 -12.70 9.46 5.38
N TYR A 129 -13.85 10.02 5.77
CA TYR A 129 -14.73 10.82 4.91
C TYR A 129 -14.60 12.35 5.08
N GLY A 130 -13.96 12.82 6.15
CA GLY A 130 -13.80 14.24 6.46
C GLY A 130 -12.42 14.80 6.11
N THR A 131 -12.11 16.00 6.61
CA THR A 131 -10.77 16.61 6.49
C THR A 131 -9.95 16.43 7.77
N GLN A 132 -8.62 16.37 7.62
CA GLN A 132 -7.66 16.35 8.74
C GLN A 132 -7.91 15.24 9.78
N LYS A 133 -8.36 14.08 9.31
CA LYS A 133 -8.60 12.91 10.16
C LYS A 133 -7.30 12.11 10.31
N THR A 134 -7.04 11.64 11.53
CA THR A 134 -5.93 10.74 11.82
C THR A 134 -6.46 9.42 12.39
N ALA A 135 -6.08 8.30 11.79
CA ALA A 135 -6.42 6.98 12.27
C ALA A 135 -5.20 6.06 12.26
N VAL A 136 -5.01 5.31 13.33
CA VAL A 136 -3.95 4.30 13.44
C VAL A 136 -4.56 3.01 13.96
N VAL A 137 -4.33 1.92 13.24
CA VAL A 137 -4.72 0.57 13.64
C VAL A 137 -3.46 -0.25 13.81
N VAL A 138 -3.28 -0.84 15.00
CA VAL A 138 -2.16 -1.75 15.28
C VAL A 138 -2.71 -3.08 15.75
N GLN A 139 -2.40 -4.13 15.01
CA GLN A 139 -2.78 -5.51 15.33
C GLN A 139 -1.52 -6.34 15.56
N LYS A 140 -1.23 -6.72 16.82
CA LYS A 140 0.00 -7.46 17.18
C LYS A 140 -0.17 -8.98 17.33
N GLN A 141 -1.41 -9.46 17.43
CA GLN A 141 -1.75 -10.87 17.53
C GLN A 141 -2.42 -11.34 16.23
N SER A 142 -2.67 -12.64 16.10
CA SER A 142 -3.34 -13.25 14.95
C SER A 142 -4.87 -13.14 15.07
N GLN A 143 -5.57 -13.23 13.94
CA GLN A 143 -7.04 -13.31 13.83
C GLN A 143 -7.80 -12.09 14.39
N MET A 144 -7.16 -10.93 14.48
CA MET A 144 -7.84 -9.73 14.93
C MET A 144 -8.55 -9.02 13.78
N ALA A 145 -9.70 -8.42 14.06
CA ALA A 145 -10.45 -7.62 13.09
C ALA A 145 -10.71 -6.23 13.67
N ILE A 146 -10.23 -5.18 13.00
CA ILE A 146 -10.45 -3.80 13.41
C ILE A 146 -11.00 -3.00 12.22
N ARG A 147 -12.07 -2.24 12.46
CA ARG A 147 -12.61 -1.29 11.50
C ARG A 147 -12.68 0.09 12.15
N VAL A 148 -12.06 1.07 11.51
CA VAL A 148 -12.15 2.48 11.88
C VAL A 148 -12.90 3.22 10.79
N THR A 149 -13.91 3.99 11.17
CA THR A 149 -14.63 4.87 10.24
C THR A 149 -14.73 6.24 10.89
N GLN A 150 -14.09 7.23 10.28
CA GLN A 150 -14.14 8.63 10.72
C GLN A 150 -14.99 9.41 9.71
N ARG A 151 -16.07 10.01 10.22
CA ARG A 151 -16.92 10.94 9.48
C ARG A 151 -16.48 12.37 9.76
#